data_AF-A0A359BG52-F1
#
_entry.id   AF-A0A359BG52-F1
#
_cell.length_a   1.000
_cell.length_b   1.000
_cell.length_c   1.000
_cell.angle_alpha   90.00
_cell.angle_beta   90.00
_cell.angle_gamma   90.00
#
_symmetry.space_group_name_H-M   'P 1'
#
loop_
_entity.id
_entity.type
_entity.pdbx_description
1 polymer ?
#
loop_
_entity_poly.entity_id
_entity_poly.type
_entity_poly.pdbx_seq_one_letter_code
_entity_poly.pdbx_strand_id
1 'polypeptide(L)'
;MLVAAEGLFRPHWPEVDHRVHLMVSGGPDSMALLALVGDFSKVVPRTVIVHHCHHGVAAEADDWGSFVQSEAERRGFLFRVHHLNLDPGPDFEARARELRYEKIMSEVTLNEVVLT
;
A
#
# COMPACT_ATOMS: atom_id res chain seq x y z
N MET A 1 16.62 14.55 -11.54
CA MET A 1 15.99 14.93 -10.26
C MET A 1 16.33 13.81 -9.29
N LEU A 2 17.15 14.08 -8.28
CA LEU A 2 17.54 13.05 -7.31
C LEU A 2 16.31 12.74 -6.44
N VAL A 3 15.86 11.49 -6.43
CA VAL A 3 14.81 11.10 -5.48
C VAL A 3 15.50 11.04 -4.12
N ALA A 4 15.00 11.82 -3.15
CA ALA A 4 15.66 11.99 -1.84
C ALA A 4 16.00 10.66 -1.14
N ALA A 5 15.25 9.60 -1.44
CA ALA A 5 15.42 8.27 -0.87
C ALA A 5 16.03 7.22 -1.83
N GLU A 6 16.62 7.60 -2.98
CA GLU A 6 17.16 6.63 -3.94
C GLU A 6 18.14 5.65 -3.27
N GLY A 7 19.09 6.15 -2.48
CA GLY A 7 20.06 5.30 -1.77
C GLY A 7 19.42 4.37 -0.72
N LEU A 8 18.23 4.70 -0.24
CA LEU A 8 17.50 3.90 0.77
C LEU A 8 16.65 2.80 0.11
N PHE A 9 16.01 3.10 -1.03
CA PHE A 9 15.15 2.14 -1.72
C PHE A 9 15.89 1.24 -2.68
N ARG A 10 16.88 1.76 -3.42
CA ARG A 10 17.53 1.00 -4.50
C ARG A 10 18.12 -0.36 -4.08
N PRO A 11 18.71 -0.55 -2.88
CA PRO A 11 19.19 -1.86 -2.44
C PRO A 11 18.09 -2.89 -2.15
N HIS A 12 16.87 -2.42 -1.90
CA HIS A 12 15.71 -3.24 -1.51
C HIS A 12 14.60 -3.21 -2.56
N TRP A 13 14.80 -2.52 -3.68
CA TRP A 13 13.82 -2.42 -4.75
C TRP A 13 13.83 -3.71 -5.56
N PRO A 14 12.67 -4.24 -5.97
CA PRO A 14 12.64 -5.53 -6.64
C PRO A 14 13.23 -5.45 -8.05
N GLU A 15 13.47 -6.59 -8.69
CA GLU A 15 13.81 -6.67 -10.11
C GLU A 15 12.62 -6.25 -11.00
N VAL A 16 12.87 -6.00 -12.30
CA VAL A 16 11.86 -5.41 -13.21
C VAL A 16 10.61 -6.27 -13.42
N ASP A 17 10.75 -7.57 -13.26
CA ASP A 17 9.69 -8.59 -13.38
C ASP A 17 8.92 -8.84 -12.07
N HIS A 18 9.36 -8.22 -10.97
CA HIS A 18 8.76 -8.37 -9.65
C HIS A 18 8.00 -7.10 -9.23
N ARG A 19 6.97 -7.28 -8.39
CA ARG A 19 6.05 -6.21 -7.99
C ARG A 19 6.42 -5.58 -6.65
N VAL A 20 5.95 -4.35 -6.46
CA VAL A 20 5.93 -3.66 -5.18
C VAL A 20 4.49 -3.63 -4.68
N HIS A 21 4.26 -4.16 -3.49
CA HIS A 21 2.99 -4.13 -2.77
C HIS A 21 3.05 -3.02 -1.72
N LEU A 22 2.23 -2.00 -1.90
CA LEU A 22 2.20 -0.84 -1.02
C LEU A 22 0.88 -0.79 -0.24
N MET A 23 0.95 -0.91 1.08
CA MET A 23 -0.22 -0.86 1.96
C MET A 23 -0.53 0.59 2.32
N VAL A 24 -1.71 1.09 1.95
CA VAL A 24 -2.09 2.50 2.15
C VAL A 24 -3.41 2.61 2.90
N SER A 25 -3.38 3.18 4.09
CA SER A 25 -4.59 3.40 4.91
C SER A 25 -5.33 4.69 4.54
N GLY A 26 -4.66 5.64 3.89
CA GLY A 26 -5.17 7.01 3.66
C GLY A 26 -4.71 8.00 4.74
N GLY A 27 -4.11 7.51 5.83
CA GLY A 27 -3.46 8.34 6.83
C GLY A 27 -2.14 8.96 6.32
N PRO A 28 -1.68 10.05 6.96
CA PRO A 28 -0.57 10.87 6.46
C PRO A 28 0.73 10.08 6.20
N ASP A 29 1.09 9.15 7.10
CA ASP A 29 2.31 8.35 6.97
C ASP A 29 2.28 7.49 5.70
N SER A 30 1.18 6.76 5.49
CA SER A 30 1.01 5.91 4.32
C SER A 30 0.89 6.71 3.01
N MET A 31 0.33 7.92 3.07
CA MET A 31 0.26 8.83 1.93
C MET A 31 1.62 9.45 1.59
N ALA A 32 2.45 9.74 2.60
CA ALA A 32 3.84 10.15 2.39
C ALA A 32 4.66 9.03 1.73
N LEU A 33 4.47 7.79 2.17
CA LEU A 33 5.09 6.62 1.55
C LEU A 33 4.62 6.43 0.10
N LEU A 34 3.32 6.60 -0.19
CA LEU A 34 2.78 6.58 -1.56
C LEU A 34 3.37 7.67 -2.45
N ALA A 35 3.56 8.89 -1.93
CA ALA A 35 4.21 9.96 -2.65
C ALA A 35 5.66 9.61 -2.99
N LEU A 36 6.41 9.09 -2.01
CA LEU A 36 7.82 8.71 -2.17
C LEU A 36 8.00 7.57 -3.17
N VAL A 37 7.19 6.51 -3.08
CA VAL A 37 7.15 5.40 -4.06
C VAL A 37 6.75 5.91 -5.45
N GLY A 38 5.81 6.85 -5.51
CA GLY A 38 5.40 7.53 -6.73
C GLY A 38 6.57 8.22 -7.44
N ASP A 39 7.36 9.00 -6.71
CA ASP A 39 8.52 9.69 -7.28
C ASP A 39 9.66 8.74 -7.62
N PHE A 40 9.88 7.70 -6.80
CA PHE A 40 10.91 6.71 -7.07
C PHE A 40 10.60 5.86 -8.31
N SER A 41 9.34 5.47 -8.49
CA SER A 41 8.89 4.67 -9.64
C SER A 41 9.01 5.41 -10.97
N LYS A 42 9.12 6.75 -10.98
CA LYS A 42 9.43 7.52 -12.19
C LYS A 42 10.88 7.35 -12.66
N VAL A 43 11.78 7.01 -11.73
CA VAL A 43 13.22 6.86 -12.00
C VAL A 43 13.61 5.39 -12.14
N VAL A 44 13.04 4.51 -11.31
CA VAL A 44 13.26 3.06 -11.33
C VAL A 44 11.91 2.34 -11.44
N PRO A 45 11.32 2.24 -12.65
CA PRO A 45 9.94 1.79 -12.84
C PRO A 45 9.71 0.34 -12.40
N ARG A 46 8.63 0.10 -11.67
CA ARG A 46 8.12 -1.23 -11.30
C ARG A 46 6.60 -1.26 -11.36
N THR A 47 6.04 -2.45 -11.45
CA THR A 47 4.62 -2.66 -11.21
C THR A 47 4.34 -2.46 -9.73
N VAL A 48 3.59 -1.41 -9.40
CA VAL A 48 3.16 -1.12 -8.03
C VAL A 48 1.68 -1.47 -7.88
N ILE A 49 1.36 -2.22 -6.82
CA ILE A 49 0.00 -2.50 -6.38
C ILE A 49 -0.22 -1.79 -5.05
N VAL A 50 -1.17 -0.86 -5.03
CA VAL A 50 -1.65 -0.19 -3.82
C VAL A 50 -2.78 -1.02 -3.23
N HIS A 51 -2.60 -1.45 -1.99
CA HIS A 51 -3.58 -2.19 -1.21
C HIS A 51 -4.18 -1.28 -0.13
N HIS A 52 -5.49 -1.07 -0.18
CA HIS A 52 -6.25 -0.42 0.88
C HIS A 52 -7.12 -1.45 1.58
N CYS A 53 -7.16 -1.42 2.92
CA CYS A 53 -7.99 -2.33 3.69
C CYS A 53 -9.12 -1.57 4.37
N HIS A 54 -10.32 -1.77 3.84
CA HIS A 54 -11.55 -1.20 4.36
C HIS A 54 -12.04 -2.04 5.54
N HIS A 55 -11.96 -1.49 6.76
CA HIS A 55 -12.29 -2.22 7.98
C HIS A 55 -13.76 -2.11 8.40
N GLY A 56 -14.60 -1.33 7.69
CA GLY A 56 -16.06 -1.34 7.86
C GLY A 56 -16.61 -0.67 9.13
N VAL A 57 -15.75 -0.06 9.95
CA VAL A 57 -16.15 0.50 11.26
C VAL A 57 -16.22 2.04 11.25
N ALA A 58 -15.34 2.71 10.51
CA ALA A 58 -15.36 4.17 10.43
C ALA A 58 -16.41 4.64 9.40
N ALA A 59 -17.11 5.74 9.71
CA ALA A 59 -18.09 6.32 8.80
C ALA A 59 -17.44 6.85 7.52
N GLU A 60 -16.18 7.28 7.62
CA GLU A 60 -15.37 7.83 6.54
C GLU A 60 -14.56 6.77 5.78
N ALA A 61 -14.74 5.48 6.08
CA ALA A 61 -13.92 4.41 5.50
C ALA A 61 -14.06 4.32 3.97
N ASP A 62 -15.26 4.56 3.44
CA ASP A 62 -15.52 4.62 1.99
C ASP A 62 -14.80 5.82 1.33
N ASP A 63 -14.80 6.97 2.00
CA ASP A 63 -14.13 8.19 1.52
C ASP A 63 -12.61 8.00 1.49
N TRP A 64 -12.04 7.34 2.51
CA TRP A 64 -10.61 7.00 2.53
C TRP A 64 -10.25 6.05 1.40
N GLY A 65 -11.06 5.01 1.16
CA GLY A 65 -10.87 4.09 0.04
C GLY A 65 -10.88 4.82 -1.31
N SER A 66 -11.85 5.71 -1.52
CA SER A 66 -12.00 6.50 -2.75
C SER A 66 -10.82 7.48 -2.96
N PHE A 67 -10.35 8.10 -1.88
CA PHE A 67 -9.20 8.99 -1.91
C PHE A 67 -7.91 8.24 -2.28
N VAL A 68 -7.65 7.11 -1.63
CA VAL A 68 -6.47 6.29 -1.92
C VAL A 68 -6.51 5.74 -3.35
N GLN A 69 -7.68 5.29 -3.81
CA GLN A 69 -7.87 4.85 -5.20
C GLN A 69 -7.47 5.95 -6.19
N SER A 70 -8.04 7.14 -6.02
CA SER A 70 -7.78 8.28 -6.92
C SER A 70 -6.29 8.62 -6.97
N GLU A 71 -5.61 8.57 -5.81
CA GLU A 71 -4.19 8.85 -5.70
C GLU A 71 -3.31 7.74 -6.33
N ALA A 72 -3.70 6.47 -6.21
CA ALA A 72 -3.01 5.36 -6.87
C ALA A 72 -3.13 5.46 -8.40
N GLU A 73 -4.35 5.69 -8.91
CA GLU A 73 -4.63 5.81 -10.34
C GLU A 73 -3.89 6.99 -10.98
N ARG A 74 -3.83 8.13 -10.29
CA ARG A 74 -3.07 9.32 -10.74
C ARG A 74 -1.57 9.04 -10.92
N ARG A 75 -1.03 8.02 -10.24
CA ARG A 75 0.37 7.57 -10.36
C ARG A 75 0.55 6.42 -11.36
N GLY A 76 -0.54 5.91 -11.96
CA GLY A 76 -0.52 4.74 -12.83
C GLY A 76 -0.32 3.43 -12.09
N PHE A 77 -0.61 3.39 -10.78
CA PHE A 77 -0.49 2.19 -9.96
C PHE A 77 -1.77 1.37 -10.00
N LEU A 78 -1.64 0.05 -9.88
CA LEU A 78 -2.79 -0.84 -9.71
C LEU A 78 -3.37 -0.61 -8.32
N PHE A 79 -4.70 -0.62 -8.20
CA PHE A 79 -5.38 -0.47 -6.92
C PHE A 79 -6.18 -1.73 -6.55
N ARG A 80 -6.15 -2.09 -5.27
CA ARG A 80 -6.91 -3.18 -4.67
C ARG A 80 -7.51 -2.73 -3.33
N VAL A 81 -8.81 -2.92 -3.18
CA VAL A 81 -9.51 -2.73 -1.91
C VAL A 81 -9.85 -4.10 -1.30
N HIS A 82 -9.49 -4.24 -0.03
CA HIS A 82 -9.70 -5.44 0.78
C HIS A 82 -10.71 -5.14 1.87
N HIS A 83 -11.87 -5.77 1.83
CA HIS A 83 -12.86 -5.62 2.88
C HIS A 83 -12.53 -6.59 4.03
N LEU A 84 -12.24 -6.03 5.20
CA LEU A 84 -12.00 -6.82 6.41
C LEU A 84 -13.34 -7.05 7.10
N ASN A 85 -13.79 -8.30 7.13
CA ASN A 85 -14.97 -8.69 7.90
C ASN A 85 -14.56 -8.82 9.37
N LEU A 86 -14.64 -7.73 10.12
CA LEU A 86 -14.10 -7.64 11.48
C LEU A 86 -15.11 -6.99 12.42
N ASP A 87 -15.54 -7.75 13.42
CA ASP A 87 -16.46 -7.22 14.44
C ASP A 87 -15.71 -6.27 15.40
N PRO A 88 -16.33 -5.13 15.77
CA PRO A 88 -15.81 -4.26 16.82
C PRO A 88 -15.63 -5.02 18.14
N GLY A 89 -14.57 -4.71 18.88
CA GLY A 89 -14.31 -5.36 20.16
C GLY A 89 -12.86 -5.20 20.63
N PRO A 90 -12.48 -5.92 21.70
CA PRO A 90 -11.11 -5.91 22.21
C PRO A 90 -10.08 -6.16 21.11
N ASP A 91 -8.95 -5.48 21.23
CA ASP A 91 -7.79 -5.61 20.34
C ASP A 91 -8.12 -5.44 18.85
N PHE A 92 -9.15 -4.64 18.52
CA PHE A 92 -9.61 -4.41 17.15
C PHE A 92 -8.46 -4.01 16.22
N GLU A 93 -7.61 -3.07 16.64
CA GLU A 93 -6.47 -2.60 15.84
C GLU A 93 -5.44 -3.71 15.57
N ALA A 94 -5.17 -4.56 16.56
CA ALA A 94 -4.25 -5.68 16.40
C ALA A 94 -4.82 -6.74 15.45
N ARG A 95 -6.10 -7.12 15.63
CA ARG A 95 -6.81 -8.05 14.75
C ARG A 95 -6.90 -7.51 13.32
N ALA A 96 -7.21 -6.22 13.16
CA ALA A 96 -7.23 -5.57 11.87
C ALA A 96 -5.84 -5.58 11.22
N ARG A 97 -4.78 -5.25 11.97
CA ARG A 97 -3.40 -5.36 11.49
C ARG A 97 -3.07 -6.76 10.99
N GLU A 98 -3.38 -7.80 11.76
CA GLU A 98 -3.12 -9.19 11.38
C GLU A 98 -3.83 -9.58 10.07
N LEU A 99 -5.12 -9.29 9.94
CA LEU A 99 -5.88 -9.60 8.72
C LEU A 99 -5.37 -8.82 7.50
N ARG A 100 -4.92 -7.57 7.69
CA ARG A 100 -4.30 -6.80 6.60
C ARG A 100 -3.07 -7.52 6.05
N TYR A 101 -2.16 -7.93 6.92
CA TYR A 101 -0.97 -8.67 6.51
C TYR A 101 -1.34 -10.02 5.91
N GLU A 102 -2.27 -10.77 6.49
CA GLU A 102 -2.69 -12.07 5.96
C GLU A 102 -3.19 -11.96 4.52
N LYS A 103 -4.08 -10.98 4.21
CA LYS A 103 -4.61 -10.82 2.85
C LYS A 103 -3.55 -10.40 1.86
N ILE A 104 -2.72 -9.44 2.23
CA ILE A 104 -1.74 -8.91 1.28
C ILE A 104 -0.62 -9.92 1.05
N MET A 105 -0.13 -10.59 2.10
CA MET A 105 0.89 -11.63 1.94
C MET A 105 0.42 -12.84 1.13
N SER A 106 -0.90 -13.08 1.02
CA SER A 106 -1.45 -14.11 0.13
C SER A 106 -1.32 -13.79 -1.36
N GLU A 107 -1.09 -12.52 -1.71
CA GLU A 107 -0.87 -12.06 -3.10
C GLU A 107 0.61 -11.87 -3.47
N VAL A 108 1.49 -11.89 -2.46
CA VAL A 108 2.93 -11.63 -2.57
C VAL A 108 3.64 -12.94 -2.91
N THR A 109 4.47 -12.90 -3.95
CA THR A 109 5.31 -14.01 -4.38
C THR A 109 6.79 -13.76 -4.04
N LEU A 110 7.64 -14.75 -4.32
CA LEU A 110 9.07 -14.67 -4.02
C LEU A 110 9.72 -13.45 -4.69
N ASN A 111 10.60 -12.75 -3.96
CA ASN A 111 11.33 -11.56 -4.39
C ASN A 111 10.49 -10.29 -4.64
N GLU A 112 9.20 -10.31 -4.30
CA GLU A 112 8.37 -9.10 -4.29
C GLU A 112 8.54 -8.34 -2.98
N VAL A 113 8.33 -7.04 -3.03
CA VAL A 113 8.61 -6.13 -1.91
C VAL A 113 7.30 -5.61 -1.35
N VAL A 114 7.17 -5.66 -0.02
CA VAL A 114 6.03 -5.11 0.71
C VAL A 114 6.48 -3.87 1.48
N LEU A 115 5.74 -2.77 1.31
CA LEU A 115 5.93 -1.51 2.04
C LEU A 115 4.62 -1.16 2.75
N THR A 116 4.70 -0.67 3.99
CA THR A 116 3.54 -0.46 4.87
C THR A 116 3.54 0.90 5.55
#